data_AF-A0A950KS25-F1
#
_entry.id   AF-A0A950KS25-F1
#
_cell.length_a   1.000
_cell.length_b   1.000
_cell.length_c   1.000
_cell.angle_alpha   90.00
_cell.angle_beta   90.00
_cell.angle_gamma   90.00
#
_symmetry.space_group_name_H-M   'P 1'
#
loop_
_entity.id
_entity.type
_entity.pdbx_description
1 polymer ?
#
loop_
_entity_poly.entity_id
_entity_poly.type
_entity_poly.pdbx_seq_one_letter_code
_entity_poly.pdbx_strand_id
1 'polypeptide(L)'
;MDEREWVTERFEHHRPHLRAVAYRMLGSISEADDALQDAWLRIREQDAGGVENMQAWLTTVVARVCLNMLRSRRARREELSVHVPDPVVSLEEHGPQHEALLAESVGLALLVVLDALTPAERLAFVLHDVFGVAFADIATAVGRSEAAAQQLASRARRRLRNAPKPDRGLAHQQRVVDAFFAASRDGDFDALLEVLDPEVELRIDGGVLRADASLMLHGASAVATHTATYSKLYPFIRPALVNGAA
;
A
#
# COMPACT_ATOMS: atom_id res chain seq x y z
N MET A 1 -19.30 -27.09 -19.24
CA MET A 1 -18.82 -25.86 -18.59
C MET A 1 -18.47 -24.92 -19.72
N ASP A 2 -19.18 -23.80 -19.84
CA ASP A 2 -18.84 -22.78 -20.83
C ASP A 2 -17.46 -22.21 -20.47
N GLU A 3 -16.64 -21.88 -21.47
CA GLU A 3 -15.29 -21.34 -21.24
C GLU A 3 -15.35 -20.07 -20.38
N ARG A 4 -16.38 -19.26 -20.59
CA ARG A 4 -16.64 -18.04 -19.81
C ARG A 4 -16.96 -18.33 -18.34
N GLU A 5 -17.69 -19.41 -18.09
CA GLU A 5 -18.05 -19.83 -16.73
C GLU A 5 -16.79 -20.30 -15.99
N TRP A 6 -15.93 -21.06 -16.65
CA TRP A 6 -14.64 -21.49 -16.10
C TRP A 6 -13.71 -20.31 -15.78
N VAL A 7 -13.56 -19.34 -16.68
CA VAL A 7 -12.75 -18.13 -16.43
C VAL A 7 -13.31 -17.32 -15.26
N THR A 8 -14.65 -17.23 -15.14
CA THR A 8 -15.30 -16.56 -14.01
C THR A 8 -14.95 -17.25 -12.70
N GLU A 9 -15.11 -18.57 -12.61
CA GLU A 9 -14.77 -19.34 -11.42
C GLU A 9 -13.31 -19.17 -11.02
N ARG A 10 -12.39 -19.18 -11.99
CA ARG A 10 -10.95 -18.98 -11.73
C ARG A 10 -10.65 -17.56 -11.25
N PHE A 11 -11.28 -16.56 -11.84
CA PHE A 11 -11.13 -15.18 -11.38
C PHE A 11 -11.61 -15.02 -9.94
N GLU A 12 -12.81 -15.51 -9.61
CA GLU A 12 -13.37 -15.44 -8.26
C GLU A 12 -12.51 -16.21 -7.25
N HIS A 13 -11.99 -17.37 -7.64
CA HIS A 13 -11.08 -18.15 -6.81
C HIS A 13 -9.79 -17.38 -6.46
N HIS A 14 -9.23 -16.63 -7.43
CA HIS A 14 -8.01 -15.86 -7.22
C HIS A 14 -8.25 -14.40 -6.78
N ARG A 15 -9.51 -13.95 -6.70
CA ARG A 15 -9.88 -12.56 -6.39
C ARG A 15 -9.19 -12.02 -5.12
N PRO A 16 -9.09 -12.74 -3.99
CA PRO A 16 -8.40 -12.22 -2.80
C PRO A 16 -6.92 -11.89 -3.07
N HIS A 17 -6.20 -12.79 -3.75
CA HIS A 17 -4.80 -12.59 -4.13
C HIS A 17 -4.63 -11.42 -5.11
N LEU A 18 -5.47 -11.36 -6.15
CA LEU A 18 -5.43 -10.28 -7.13
C LEU A 18 -5.69 -8.91 -6.48
N ARG A 19 -6.62 -8.85 -5.53
CA ARG A 19 -6.92 -7.64 -4.76
C ARG A 19 -5.73 -7.22 -3.90
N ALA A 20 -5.07 -8.17 -3.24
CA ALA A 20 -3.88 -7.87 -2.45
C ALA A 20 -2.71 -7.36 -3.30
N VAL A 21 -2.51 -7.93 -4.50
CA VAL A 21 -1.56 -7.42 -5.51
C VAL A 21 -1.91 -5.98 -5.90
N ALA A 22 -3.18 -5.73 -6.25
CA ALA A 22 -3.64 -4.41 -6.66
C ALA A 22 -3.49 -3.37 -5.54
N TYR A 23 -3.88 -3.72 -4.31
CA TYR A 23 -3.71 -2.85 -3.14
C TYR A 23 -2.23 -2.56 -2.87
N ARG A 24 -1.34 -3.57 -2.94
CA ARG A 24 0.10 -3.36 -2.77
C ARG A 24 0.70 -2.48 -3.87
N MET A 25 0.16 -2.56 -5.07
CA MET A 25 0.56 -1.73 -6.20
C MET A 25 0.07 -0.29 -6.09
N LEU A 26 -1.16 -0.09 -5.63
CA LEU A 26 -1.85 1.18 -5.73
C LEU A 26 -1.90 1.97 -4.43
N GLY A 27 -1.81 1.30 -3.27
CA GLY A 27 -2.10 1.90 -1.95
C GLY A 27 -3.57 2.29 -1.75
N SER A 28 -4.37 2.15 -2.80
CA SER A 28 -5.82 2.34 -2.95
C SER A 28 -6.69 1.14 -2.55
N ILE A 29 -7.58 1.16 -1.55
CA ILE A 29 -8.58 0.06 -1.45
C ILE A 29 -9.59 0.19 -2.59
N SER A 30 -10.16 1.38 -2.78
CA SER A 30 -11.11 1.63 -3.87
C SER A 30 -10.46 1.45 -5.23
N GLU A 31 -9.24 1.97 -5.42
CA GLU A 31 -8.55 1.82 -6.70
C GLU A 31 -8.09 0.37 -6.96
N ALA A 32 -7.89 -0.45 -5.93
CA ALA A 32 -7.67 -1.88 -6.10
C ALA A 32 -8.95 -2.57 -6.60
N ASP A 33 -10.11 -2.23 -6.04
CA ASP A 33 -11.40 -2.76 -6.50
C ASP A 33 -11.70 -2.33 -7.94
N ASP A 34 -11.45 -1.07 -8.28
CA ASP A 34 -11.56 -0.55 -9.65
C ASP A 34 -10.62 -1.28 -10.61
N ALA A 35 -9.36 -1.53 -10.19
CA ALA A 35 -8.40 -2.25 -11.01
C ALA A 35 -8.85 -3.70 -11.28
N LEU A 36 -9.46 -4.37 -10.30
CA LEU A 36 -10.04 -5.71 -10.47
C LEU A 36 -11.22 -5.68 -11.43
N GLN A 37 -12.08 -4.68 -11.33
CA GLN A 37 -13.21 -4.51 -12.25
C GLN A 37 -12.74 -4.27 -13.68
N ASP A 38 -11.78 -3.37 -13.89
CA ASP A 38 -11.17 -3.10 -15.19
C ASP A 38 -10.47 -4.34 -15.77
N ALA A 39 -9.75 -5.09 -14.93
CA ALA A 39 -9.12 -6.34 -15.34
C ALA A 39 -10.17 -7.38 -15.77
N TRP A 40 -11.25 -7.53 -15.00
CA TRP A 40 -12.34 -8.45 -15.31
C TRP A 40 -12.98 -8.15 -16.68
N LEU A 41 -13.25 -6.88 -16.98
CA LEU A 41 -13.79 -6.48 -18.28
C LEU A 41 -12.86 -6.86 -19.43
N ARG A 42 -11.55 -6.67 -19.28
CA ARG A 42 -10.56 -7.04 -20.30
C ARG A 42 -10.40 -8.55 -20.46
N ILE A 43 -10.49 -9.31 -19.37
CA ILE A 43 -10.39 -10.77 -19.37
C ILE A 43 -11.58 -11.39 -20.12
N ARG A 44 -12.79 -10.85 -19.92
CA ARG A 44 -14.00 -11.34 -20.60
C ARG A 44 -13.95 -11.21 -22.13
N GLU A 45 -13.14 -10.31 -22.65
CA GLU A 45 -12.96 -10.07 -24.08
C GLU A 45 -11.81 -10.89 -24.68
N GLN A 46 -11.00 -11.56 -23.84
CA GLN A 46 -9.85 -12.35 -24.28
C GLN A 46 -10.17 -13.84 -24.30
N ASP A 47 -9.60 -14.54 -25.29
CA ASP A 47 -9.58 -15.99 -25.35
C ASP A 47 -8.58 -16.51 -24.28
N ALA A 48 -9.08 -17.29 -23.33
CA ALA A 48 -8.28 -17.88 -22.26
C ALA A 48 -7.88 -19.34 -22.58
N GLY A 49 -8.26 -19.83 -23.76
CA GLY A 49 -7.89 -21.14 -24.29
C GLY A 49 -6.37 -21.31 -24.32
N GLY A 50 -5.89 -22.33 -23.59
CA GLY A 50 -4.47 -22.68 -23.57
C GLY A 50 -3.62 -21.97 -22.51
N VAL A 51 -4.22 -21.22 -21.58
CA VAL A 51 -3.49 -20.67 -20.43
C VAL A 51 -3.13 -21.80 -19.45
N GLU A 52 -1.85 -22.17 -19.40
CA GLU A 52 -1.35 -23.22 -18.50
C GLU A 52 -1.35 -22.78 -17.03
N ASN A 53 -1.01 -21.52 -16.75
CA ASN A 53 -1.00 -20.95 -15.40
C ASN A 53 -1.95 -19.76 -15.30
N MET A 54 -3.19 -20.06 -14.89
CA MET A 54 -4.25 -19.07 -14.77
C MET A 54 -3.93 -17.97 -13.75
N GLN A 55 -3.34 -18.33 -12.60
CA GLN A 55 -2.99 -17.34 -11.57
C GLN A 55 -1.95 -16.34 -12.09
N ALA A 56 -0.89 -16.81 -12.74
CA ALA A 56 0.14 -15.94 -13.31
C ALA A 56 -0.45 -15.01 -14.37
N TRP A 57 -1.26 -15.56 -15.28
CA TRP A 57 -1.92 -14.77 -16.32
C TRP A 57 -2.84 -13.68 -15.76
N LEU A 58 -3.73 -14.03 -14.82
CA LEU A 58 -4.60 -13.07 -14.14
C LEU A 58 -3.80 -11.97 -13.42
N THR A 59 -2.73 -12.36 -12.75
CA THR A 59 -1.82 -11.43 -12.05
C THR A 59 -1.16 -10.46 -13.03
N THR A 60 -0.73 -10.94 -14.20
CA THR A 60 -0.17 -10.09 -15.27
C THR A 60 -1.19 -9.08 -15.79
N VAL A 61 -2.46 -9.48 -15.98
CA VAL A 61 -3.52 -8.56 -16.42
C VAL A 61 -3.78 -7.48 -15.38
N VAL A 62 -3.97 -7.86 -14.11
CA VAL A 62 -4.18 -6.90 -13.01
C VAL A 62 -2.98 -5.97 -12.86
N ALA A 63 -1.76 -6.50 -12.91
CA ALA A 63 -0.54 -5.69 -12.83
C ALA A 63 -0.44 -4.64 -13.96
N ARG A 64 -0.86 -4.99 -15.18
CA ARG A 64 -0.92 -4.04 -16.30
C ARG A 64 -1.95 -2.93 -16.06
N VAL A 65 -3.11 -3.26 -15.51
CA VAL A 65 -4.12 -2.26 -15.11
C VAL A 65 -3.53 -1.31 -14.07
N CYS A 66 -2.95 -1.85 -12.99
CA CYS A 66 -2.34 -1.05 -11.94
C CYS A 66 -1.19 -0.17 -12.46
N LEU A 67 -0.34 -0.69 -13.36
CA LEU A 67 0.74 0.10 -13.97
C LEU A 67 0.20 1.31 -14.74
N ASN A 68 -0.89 1.12 -15.49
CA ASN A 68 -1.52 2.20 -16.24
C ASN A 68 -2.16 3.23 -15.31
N MET A 69 -2.81 2.79 -14.24
CA MET A 69 -3.35 3.70 -13.21
C MET A 69 -2.24 4.52 -12.55
N LEU A 70 -1.12 3.91 -12.14
CA LEU A 70 0.02 4.62 -11.56
C LEU A 70 0.64 5.64 -12.54
N ARG A 71 0.74 5.29 -13.83
CA ARG A 71 1.20 6.23 -14.86
C ARG A 71 0.24 7.40 -15.03
N SER A 72 -1.07 7.14 -15.06
CA SER A 72 -2.11 8.17 -15.14
C SER A 72 -2.09 9.09 -13.92
N ARG A 73 -1.98 8.53 -12.71
CA ARG A 73 -1.82 9.32 -11.47
C ARG A 73 -0.63 10.26 -11.55
N ARG A 74 0.54 9.76 -11.96
CA ARG A 74 1.74 10.59 -12.08
C ARG A 74 1.61 11.70 -13.12
N ALA A 75 0.86 11.47 -14.20
CA ALA A 75 0.59 12.48 -15.21
C ALA A 75 -0.44 13.53 -14.74
N ARG A 76 -1.42 13.13 -13.91
CA ARG A 76 -2.45 14.01 -13.36
C ARG A 76 -2.01 14.79 -12.11
N ARG A 77 -0.94 14.38 -11.45
CA ARG A 77 -0.47 14.96 -10.19
C ARG A 77 0.26 16.29 -10.43
N GLU A 78 -0.50 17.29 -10.86
CA GLU A 78 -0.26 18.68 -10.53
C GLU A 78 -0.95 18.91 -9.15
N GLU A 79 -0.22 19.36 -8.12
CA GLU A 79 -0.77 19.99 -6.89
C GLU A 79 -1.30 19.20 -5.65
N LEU A 80 -1.09 17.90 -5.45
CA LEU A 80 -1.27 17.30 -4.10
C LEU A 80 0.06 16.82 -3.51
N SER A 81 0.61 17.62 -2.57
CA SER A 81 1.96 17.47 -2.00
C SER A 81 2.08 16.37 -0.94
N VAL A 82 0.99 15.99 -0.27
CA VAL A 82 0.97 14.94 0.76
C VAL A 82 -0.12 13.92 0.41
N HIS A 83 0.26 12.65 0.40
CA HIS A 83 -0.66 11.52 0.23
C HIS A 83 -0.26 10.41 1.18
N VAL A 84 -1.26 9.73 1.77
CA VAL A 84 -1.07 8.52 2.56
C VAL A 84 -1.93 7.42 1.95
N PRO A 85 -1.39 6.19 1.77
CA PRO A 85 -2.16 5.04 1.31
C PRO A 85 -3.39 4.75 2.20
N ASP A 86 -4.45 4.21 1.62
CA ASP A 86 -5.67 3.83 2.34
C ASP A 86 -5.33 2.78 3.40
N PRO A 87 -5.53 3.05 4.70
CA PRO A 87 -5.24 2.09 5.76
C PRO A 87 -6.30 0.98 5.80
N VAL A 88 -5.86 -0.27 6.01
CA VAL A 88 -6.74 -1.36 6.42
C VAL A 88 -6.75 -1.38 7.95
N VAL A 89 -7.83 -0.86 8.54
CA VAL A 89 -7.98 -0.75 9.99
C VAL A 89 -8.79 -1.93 10.50
N SER A 90 -8.23 -2.72 11.42
CA SER A 90 -8.98 -3.79 12.10
C SER A 90 -9.66 -3.23 13.35
N LEU A 91 -10.99 -3.20 13.34
CA LEU A 91 -11.85 -2.73 14.43
C LEU A 91 -12.82 -3.83 14.95
N GLU A 92 -12.55 -5.10 14.60
CA GLU A 92 -13.39 -6.32 14.73
C GLU A 92 -14.46 -6.55 13.64
N GLU A 93 -14.69 -7.84 13.35
CA GLU A 93 -15.48 -8.50 12.27
C GLU A 93 -15.34 -7.92 10.85
N HIS A 94 -14.37 -8.46 10.10
CA HIS A 94 -14.26 -8.20 8.66
C HIS A 94 -14.40 -9.53 7.90
N GLY A 95 -15.03 -9.49 6.73
CA GLY A 95 -15.20 -10.68 5.90
C GLY A 95 -13.87 -11.28 5.41
N PRO A 96 -13.87 -12.51 4.86
CA PRO A 96 -12.67 -13.28 4.49
C PRO A 96 -11.69 -12.53 3.58
N GLN A 97 -12.22 -11.62 2.76
CA GLN A 97 -11.45 -10.80 1.82
C GLN A 97 -10.59 -9.73 2.51
N HIS A 98 -11.03 -9.22 3.66
CA HIS A 98 -10.27 -8.28 4.49
C HIS A 98 -9.21 -9.01 5.32
N GLU A 99 -9.53 -10.21 5.80
CA GLU A 99 -8.57 -11.05 6.51
C GLU A 99 -7.40 -11.48 5.60
N ALA A 100 -7.63 -11.73 4.31
CA ALA A 100 -6.56 -12.01 3.36
C ALA A 100 -5.58 -10.82 3.17
N LEU A 101 -6.11 -9.60 3.10
CA LEU A 101 -5.31 -8.36 3.06
C LEU A 101 -4.50 -8.17 4.35
N LEU A 102 -5.07 -8.56 5.51
CA LEU A 102 -4.40 -8.55 6.80
C LEU A 102 -3.37 -9.68 6.95
N ALA A 103 -3.61 -10.86 6.38
CA ALA A 103 -2.70 -12.01 6.42
C ALA A 103 -1.44 -11.78 5.56
N GLU A 104 -1.58 -11.02 4.47
CA GLU A 104 -0.47 -10.55 3.63
C GLU A 104 0.04 -9.15 4.02
N SER A 105 -0.40 -8.65 5.19
CA SER A 105 -0.15 -7.26 5.58
C SER A 105 1.34 -6.98 5.68
N VAL A 106 1.71 -5.87 5.04
CA VAL A 106 2.93 -5.17 5.36
C VAL A 106 2.51 -3.81 5.87
N GLY A 107 3.15 -3.37 6.95
CA GLY A 107 2.81 -2.10 7.61
C GLY A 107 2.68 -0.95 6.61
N LEU A 108 1.77 -0.04 6.90
CA LEU A 108 1.43 1.13 6.06
C LEU A 108 2.69 1.90 5.58
N ALA A 109 3.73 1.92 6.42
CA ALA A 109 5.04 2.47 6.08
C ALA A 109 5.65 1.89 4.80
N LEU A 110 5.52 0.59 4.50
CA LEU A 110 6.01 0.06 3.22
C LEU A 110 5.28 0.71 2.05
N LEU A 111 3.96 0.86 2.13
CA LEU A 111 3.18 1.47 1.05
C LEU A 111 3.62 2.92 0.81
N VAL A 112 3.89 3.67 1.88
CA VAL A 112 4.48 5.03 1.80
C VAL A 112 5.85 4.99 1.13
N VAL A 113 6.73 4.07 1.51
CA VAL A 113 8.06 3.96 0.91
C VAL A 113 7.97 3.58 -0.58
N LEU A 114 7.00 2.76 -0.98
CA LEU A 114 6.79 2.40 -2.38
C LEU A 114 6.45 3.63 -3.25
N ASP A 115 5.96 4.75 -2.69
CA ASP A 115 5.73 6.02 -3.41
C ASP A 115 7.01 6.67 -3.95
N ALA A 116 8.18 6.32 -3.40
CA ALA A 116 9.46 6.78 -3.92
C ALA A 116 9.88 6.09 -5.25
N LEU A 117 9.20 5.02 -5.64
CA LEU A 117 9.53 4.23 -6.83
C LEU A 117 8.82 4.76 -8.08
N THR A 118 9.46 4.63 -9.24
CA THR A 118 8.73 4.78 -10.50
C THR A 118 7.69 3.65 -10.64
N PRO A 119 6.59 3.85 -11.40
CA PRO A 119 5.56 2.83 -11.56
C PRO A 119 6.08 1.45 -11.99
N ALA A 120 7.07 1.42 -12.89
CA ALA A 120 7.67 0.17 -13.37
C ALA A 120 8.62 -0.46 -12.34
N GLU A 121 9.34 0.34 -11.55
CA GLU A 121 10.16 -0.17 -10.44
C GLU A 121 9.27 -0.77 -9.35
N ARG A 122 8.17 -0.10 -8.99
CA ARG A 122 7.18 -0.61 -8.03
C ARG A 122 6.60 -1.93 -8.52
N LEU A 123 6.13 -2.00 -9.77
CA LEU A 123 5.58 -3.23 -10.32
C LEU A 123 6.56 -4.39 -10.23
N ALA A 124 7.79 -4.19 -10.70
CA ALA A 124 8.80 -5.24 -10.69
C ALA A 124 9.14 -5.71 -9.26
N PHE A 125 9.24 -4.78 -8.31
CA PHE A 125 9.50 -5.09 -6.91
C PHE A 125 8.32 -5.81 -6.25
N VAL A 126 7.10 -5.29 -6.37
CA VAL A 126 5.92 -5.87 -5.73
C VAL A 126 5.68 -7.28 -6.25
N LEU A 127 5.63 -7.48 -7.57
CA LEU A 127 5.36 -8.79 -8.12
C LEU A 127 6.44 -9.82 -7.76
N HIS A 128 7.72 -9.43 -7.80
CA HIS A 128 8.79 -10.38 -7.53
C HIS A 128 9.08 -10.57 -6.04
N ASP A 129 9.35 -9.47 -5.32
CA ASP A 129 9.85 -9.51 -3.94
C ASP A 129 8.74 -9.76 -2.92
N VAL A 130 7.48 -9.39 -3.22
CA VAL A 130 6.34 -9.61 -2.32
C VAL A 130 5.56 -10.86 -2.70
N PHE A 131 5.32 -11.07 -4.00
CA PHE A 131 4.44 -12.14 -4.49
C PHE A 131 5.17 -13.30 -5.18
N GLY A 132 6.49 -13.26 -5.31
CA GLY A 132 7.27 -14.37 -5.86
C GLY A 132 7.08 -14.62 -7.36
N VAL A 133 6.53 -13.66 -8.12
CA VAL A 133 6.30 -13.80 -9.56
C VAL A 133 7.62 -13.83 -10.32
N ALA A 134 7.71 -14.72 -11.31
CA ALA A 134 8.89 -14.88 -12.16
C ALA A 134 9.11 -13.65 -13.04
N PHE A 135 10.37 -13.32 -13.32
CA PHE A 135 10.69 -12.15 -14.15
C PHE A 135 10.17 -12.24 -15.58
N ALA A 136 9.98 -13.45 -16.12
CA ALA A 136 9.39 -13.66 -17.43
C ALA A 136 7.94 -13.13 -17.51
N ASP A 137 7.12 -13.41 -16.49
CA ASP A 137 5.74 -12.92 -16.40
C ASP A 137 5.70 -11.40 -16.14
N ILE A 138 6.63 -10.90 -15.32
CA ILE A 138 6.79 -9.46 -15.07
C ILE A 138 7.18 -8.72 -16.35
N ALA A 139 8.12 -9.27 -17.14
CA ALA A 139 8.52 -8.74 -18.43
C ALA A 139 7.33 -8.59 -19.38
N THR A 140 6.47 -9.61 -19.42
CA THR A 140 5.21 -9.57 -20.15
C THR A 140 4.30 -8.44 -19.63
N ALA A 141 4.16 -8.28 -18.32
CA ALA A 141 3.37 -7.20 -17.72
C ALA A 141 3.89 -5.80 -18.11
N VAL A 142 5.20 -5.58 -18.05
CA VAL A 142 5.80 -4.26 -18.35
C VAL A 142 6.06 -4.00 -19.84
N GLY A 143 5.92 -5.01 -20.69
CA GLY A 143 6.24 -4.94 -22.12
C GLY A 143 7.73 -4.75 -22.39
N ARG A 144 8.60 -5.47 -21.67
CA ARG A 144 10.07 -5.38 -21.78
C ARG A 144 10.73 -6.76 -21.74
N SER A 145 12.04 -6.81 -21.95
CA SER A 145 12.81 -8.05 -21.74
C SER A 145 12.87 -8.44 -20.27
N GLU A 146 13.08 -9.73 -20.01
CA GLU A 146 13.27 -10.27 -18.65
C GLU A 146 14.42 -9.58 -17.92
N ALA A 147 15.55 -9.37 -18.60
CA ALA A 147 16.69 -8.63 -18.06
C ALA A 147 16.31 -7.20 -17.65
N ALA A 148 15.44 -6.52 -18.40
CA ALA A 148 14.97 -5.19 -18.04
C ALA A 148 14.05 -5.21 -16.81
N ALA A 149 13.22 -6.26 -16.64
CA ALA A 149 12.40 -6.46 -15.45
C ALA A 149 13.28 -6.71 -14.21
N GLN A 150 14.32 -7.54 -14.31
CA GLN A 150 15.32 -7.76 -13.25
C GLN A 150 16.00 -6.46 -12.84
N GLN A 151 16.39 -5.62 -13.82
CA GLN A 151 17.00 -4.32 -13.55
C GLN A 151 16.05 -3.35 -12.85
N LEU A 152 14.75 -3.37 -13.18
CA LEU A 152 13.74 -2.57 -12.48
C LEU A 152 13.63 -2.97 -11.00
N ALA A 153 13.54 -4.26 -10.70
CA ALA A 153 13.50 -4.75 -9.32
C ALA A 153 14.79 -4.43 -8.55
N SER A 154 15.96 -4.59 -9.19
CA SER A 154 17.26 -4.24 -8.59
C SER A 154 17.35 -2.75 -8.24
N ARG A 155 16.90 -1.86 -9.14
CA ARG A 155 16.83 -0.42 -8.87
C ARG A 155 15.85 -0.09 -7.75
N ALA A 156 14.69 -0.73 -7.74
CA ALA A 156 13.72 -0.58 -6.65
C ALA A 156 14.36 -0.93 -5.30
N ARG A 157 14.96 -2.13 -5.17
CA ARG A 157 15.68 -2.53 -3.95
C ARG A 157 16.72 -1.51 -3.53
N ARG A 158 17.50 -0.97 -4.47
CA ARG A 158 18.52 0.06 -4.17
C ARG A 158 17.90 1.34 -3.62
N ARG A 159 16.77 1.80 -4.15
CA ARG A 159 16.04 2.96 -3.61
C ARG A 159 15.47 2.66 -2.23
N LEU A 160 14.93 1.46 -2.04
CA LEU A 160 14.31 1.03 -0.78
C LEU A 160 15.33 0.72 0.33
N ARG A 161 16.59 0.41 0.02
CA ARG A 161 17.62 0.12 1.04
C ARG A 161 17.84 1.27 2.03
N ASN A 162 17.61 2.50 1.59
CA ASN A 162 17.76 3.69 2.43
C ASN A 162 16.46 4.06 3.14
N ALA A 163 15.38 3.31 2.92
CA ALA A 163 14.13 3.57 3.59
C ALA A 163 14.15 3.05 5.04
N PRO A 164 13.46 3.74 5.97
CA PRO A 164 13.29 3.25 7.32
C PRO A 164 12.71 1.82 7.31
N LYS A 165 13.32 0.93 8.10
CA LYS A 165 12.77 -0.41 8.30
C LYS A 165 11.64 -0.31 9.33
N PRO A 166 10.47 -0.91 9.08
CA PRO A 166 9.42 -0.95 10.10
C PRO A 166 9.95 -1.64 11.35
N ASP A 167 9.76 -1.04 12.52
CA ASP A 167 9.99 -1.72 13.78
C ASP A 167 9.03 -2.91 13.88
N ARG A 168 9.56 -4.09 14.24
CA ARG A 168 8.81 -5.35 14.25
C ARG A 168 8.25 -5.71 15.62
N GLY A 169 8.57 -4.97 16.67
CA GLY A 169 8.02 -5.22 18.00
C GLY A 169 6.68 -4.51 18.20
N LEU A 170 5.55 -5.24 18.20
CA LEU A 170 4.24 -4.68 18.57
C LEU A 170 4.28 -3.95 19.92
N ALA A 171 5.05 -4.49 20.88
CA ALA A 171 5.24 -3.85 22.18
C ALA A 171 6.02 -2.52 22.10
N HIS A 172 6.93 -2.34 21.13
CA HIS A 172 7.59 -1.05 20.92
C HIS A 172 6.65 -0.07 20.24
N GLN A 173 5.92 -0.50 19.20
CA GLN A 173 4.91 0.31 18.52
C GLN A 173 3.85 0.82 19.50
N GLN A 174 3.32 -0.04 20.36
CA GLN A 174 2.38 0.33 21.41
C GLN A 174 2.95 1.40 22.36
N ARG A 175 4.20 1.28 22.79
CA ARG A 175 4.84 2.32 23.63
C ARG A 175 4.90 3.68 22.94
N VAL A 176 5.21 3.70 21.64
CA VAL A 176 5.23 4.96 20.87
C VAL A 176 3.82 5.54 20.75
N VAL A 177 2.81 4.71 20.50
CA VAL A 177 1.40 5.11 20.42
C VAL A 177 0.89 5.64 21.77
N ASP A 178 1.22 4.96 22.87
CA ASP A 178 0.85 5.37 24.22
C ASP A 178 1.49 6.71 24.59
N ALA A 179 2.78 6.90 24.29
CA ALA A 179 3.47 8.17 24.48
C ALA A 179 2.85 9.29 23.63
N PHE A 180 2.43 8.99 22.39
CA PHE A 180 1.74 9.95 21.54
C PHE A 180 0.39 10.36 22.14
N PHE A 181 -0.39 9.42 22.68
CA PHE A 181 -1.65 9.74 23.33
C PHE A 181 -1.47 10.52 24.63
N ALA A 182 -0.46 10.20 25.44
CA ALA A 182 -0.11 10.96 26.64
C ALA A 182 0.29 12.40 26.28
N ALA A 183 1.11 12.59 25.24
CA ALA A 183 1.49 13.90 24.72
C ALA A 183 0.27 14.71 24.23
N SER A 184 -0.62 14.09 23.45
CA SER A 184 -1.83 14.74 22.94
C SER A 184 -2.85 15.10 24.02
N ARG A 185 -2.98 14.27 25.06
CA ARG A 185 -3.98 14.43 26.12
C ARG A 185 -3.48 15.32 27.26
N ASP A 186 -2.31 15.00 27.78
CA ASP A 186 -1.77 15.54 29.03
C ASP A 186 -0.60 16.50 28.80
N GLY A 187 -0.13 16.64 27.55
CA GLY A 187 0.97 17.54 27.18
C GLY A 187 2.36 17.00 27.49
N ASP A 188 2.50 15.68 27.71
CA ASP A 188 3.77 15.01 28.00
C ASP A 188 4.67 14.88 26.76
N PHE A 189 5.20 16.01 26.28
CA PHE A 189 6.03 16.05 25.09
C PHE A 189 7.42 15.44 25.31
N ASP A 190 7.95 15.53 26.52
CA ASP A 190 9.28 15.01 26.85
C ASP A 190 9.32 13.49 26.72
N ALA A 191 8.32 12.79 27.26
CA ALA A 191 8.20 11.33 27.10
C ALA A 191 8.04 10.91 25.63
N LEU A 192 7.34 11.70 24.82
CA LEU A 192 7.21 11.45 23.39
C LEU A 192 8.55 11.68 22.65
N LEU A 193 9.30 12.72 23.00
CA LEU A 193 10.61 12.99 22.41
C LEU A 193 11.64 11.89 22.69
N GLU A 194 11.55 11.21 23.84
CA GLU A 194 12.44 10.09 24.19
C GLU A 194 12.25 8.86 23.30
N VAL A 195 11.05 8.68 22.72
CA VAL A 195 10.71 7.49 21.92
C VAL A 195 10.69 7.74 20.41
N LEU A 196 10.62 8.99 19.98
CA LEU A 196 10.61 9.33 18.56
C LEU A 196 12.02 9.28 17.95
N ASP A 197 12.09 8.83 16.70
CA ASP A 197 13.30 9.00 15.89
C ASP A 197 13.54 10.51 15.66
N PRO A 198 14.78 11.02 15.78
CA PRO A 198 15.09 12.43 15.57
C PRO A 198 14.64 12.95 14.19
N GLU A 199 14.63 12.09 13.18
CA GLU A 199 14.25 12.36 11.79
C GLU A 199 12.84 11.85 11.46
N VAL A 200 11.98 11.61 12.46
CA VAL A 200 10.60 11.15 12.24
C VAL A 200 9.82 12.09 11.33
N GLU A 201 8.99 11.52 10.46
CA GLU A 201 8.12 12.25 9.55
C GLU A 201 6.65 12.05 9.93
N LEU A 202 5.92 13.13 10.16
CA LEU A 202 4.46 13.10 10.28
C LEU A 202 3.86 13.48 8.93
N ARG A 203 2.97 12.62 8.39
CA ARG A 203 2.19 12.90 7.19
C ARG A 203 0.71 12.90 7.54
N ILE A 204 0.02 13.97 7.18
CA ILE A 204 -1.43 14.09 7.26
C ILE A 204 -1.95 14.28 5.84
N ASP A 205 -2.81 13.37 5.40
CA ASP A 205 -3.53 13.48 4.13
C ASP A 205 -5.00 13.81 4.43
N GLY A 206 -5.39 15.05 4.20
CA GLY A 206 -6.78 15.51 4.31
C GLY A 206 -7.62 15.19 3.07
N GLY A 207 -7.02 14.57 2.05
CA GLY A 207 -7.64 14.26 0.78
C GLY A 207 -8.15 15.50 0.03
N VAL A 208 -9.02 15.28 -0.95
CA VAL A 208 -9.60 16.36 -1.77
C VAL A 208 -10.52 17.27 -0.96
N LEU A 209 -11.20 16.72 0.05
CA LEU A 209 -12.21 17.45 0.83
C LEU A 209 -11.59 18.42 1.85
N ARG A 210 -10.36 18.15 2.30
CA ARG A 210 -9.64 18.96 3.30
C ARG A 210 -8.18 19.13 2.89
N ALA A 211 -7.94 19.56 1.65
CA ALA A 211 -6.59 19.74 1.13
C ALA A 211 -5.75 20.72 1.96
N ASP A 212 -6.40 21.69 2.62
CA ASP A 212 -5.80 22.64 3.55
C ASP A 212 -5.32 22.00 4.87
N ALA A 213 -5.87 20.84 5.23
CA ALA A 213 -5.45 20.05 6.39
C ALA A 213 -4.29 19.10 6.08
N SER A 214 -3.90 18.94 4.81
CA SER A 214 -2.76 18.11 4.42
C SER A 214 -1.44 18.78 4.78
N LEU A 215 -0.58 18.08 5.50
CA LEU A 215 0.72 18.60 5.91
C LEU A 215 1.78 17.51 6.11
N MET A 216 3.04 17.92 6.02
CA MET A 216 4.18 17.07 6.29
C MET A 216 5.12 17.78 7.27
N LEU A 217 5.42 17.16 8.41
CA LEU A 217 6.41 17.65 9.37
C LEU A 217 7.59 16.69 9.42
N HIS A 218 8.77 17.23 9.65
CA HIS A 218 9.99 16.48 9.85
C HIS A 218 10.59 16.86 11.21
N GLY A 219 11.06 15.85 11.92
CA GLY A 219 11.79 15.99 13.17
C GLY A 219 10.94 15.80 14.42
N ALA A 220 11.51 15.12 15.42
CA ALA A 220 10.82 14.75 16.66
C ALA A 220 10.17 15.95 17.37
N SER A 221 10.87 17.09 17.44
CA SER A 221 10.34 18.31 18.08
C SER A 221 9.13 18.90 17.36
N ALA A 222 9.14 18.92 16.02
CA ALA A 222 8.04 19.45 15.24
C ALA A 222 6.80 18.56 15.39
N VAL A 223 7.00 17.24 15.35
CA VAL A 223 5.93 16.25 15.54
C VAL A 223 5.36 16.33 16.96
N ALA A 224 6.21 16.32 17.99
CA ALA A 224 5.77 16.38 19.38
C ALA A 224 4.95 17.65 19.66
N THR A 225 5.42 18.82 19.20
CA THR A 225 4.68 20.09 19.36
C THR A 225 3.33 20.05 18.66
N HIS A 226 3.25 19.42 17.48
CA HIS A 226 2.00 19.34 16.72
C HIS A 226 0.92 18.50 17.42
N THR A 227 1.31 17.57 18.30
CA THR A 227 0.36 16.69 19.00
C THR A 227 -0.66 17.44 19.86
N ALA A 228 -0.33 18.66 20.31
CA ALA A 228 -1.23 19.55 21.06
C ALA A 228 -2.51 19.89 20.29
N THR A 229 -2.45 19.89 18.95
CA THR A 229 -3.62 20.15 18.08
C THR A 229 -4.69 19.07 18.18
N TYR A 230 -4.32 17.85 18.60
CA TYR A 230 -5.22 16.71 18.75
C TYR A 230 -5.93 16.65 20.11
N SER A 231 -5.57 17.50 21.07
CA SER A 231 -6.20 17.54 22.41
C SER A 231 -7.73 17.62 22.37
N LYS A 232 -8.29 18.38 21.41
CA LYS A 232 -9.75 18.52 21.20
C LYS A 232 -10.41 17.28 20.57
N LEU A 233 -9.63 16.42 19.93
CA LEU A 233 -10.10 15.22 19.26
C LEU A 233 -10.05 13.99 20.17
N TYR A 234 -9.40 14.08 21.34
CA TYR A 234 -9.21 12.97 22.27
C TYR A 234 -10.45 12.10 22.54
N PRO A 235 -11.68 12.65 22.72
CA PRO A 235 -12.87 11.82 22.94
C PRO A 235 -13.23 10.89 21.77
N PHE A 236 -12.65 11.12 20.59
CA PHE A 236 -12.90 10.38 19.35
C PHE A 236 -11.71 9.51 18.91
N ILE A 237 -10.61 9.51 19.67
CA ILE A 237 -9.39 8.78 19.35
C ILE A 237 -9.40 7.44 20.08
N ARG A 238 -9.03 6.37 19.36
CA ARG A 238 -8.82 5.03 19.93
C ARG A 238 -7.61 4.36 19.29
N PRO A 239 -6.88 3.51 20.03
CA PRO A 239 -5.89 2.63 19.42
C PRO A 239 -6.57 1.69 18.42
N ALA A 240 -5.89 1.37 17.32
CA ALA A 240 -6.36 0.41 16.33
C ALA A 240 -5.17 -0.22 15.61
N LEU A 241 -5.32 -1.47 15.16
CA LEU A 241 -4.31 -2.08 14.29
C LEU A 241 -4.52 -1.59 12.85
N VAL A 242 -3.47 -1.02 12.26
CA VAL A 242 -3.44 -0.52 10.89
C VAL A 242 -2.47 -1.36 10.07
N ASN A 243 -2.98 -2.10 9.08
CA ASN A 243 -2.20 -3.05 8.27
C ASN A 243 -1.33 -4.00 9.16
N GLY A 244 -1.89 -4.46 10.28
CA GLY A 244 -1.21 -5.37 11.22
C GLY A 244 -0.15 -4.73 12.13
N ALA A 245 0.04 -3.40 12.09
CA ALA A 245 0.88 -2.64 13.01
C ALA A 245 0.01 -1.85 14.01
N ALA A 246 0.55 -1.58 15.21
CA ALA A 246 -0.12 -0.78 16.25
C ALA A 246 -0.04 0.73 15.99
#